data_AF-A0A914P4P1-F1
#
_entry.id   AF-A0A914P4P1-F1
#
_cell.length_a   1.000
_cell.length_b   1.000
_cell.length_c   1.000
_cell.angle_alpha   90.00
_cell.angle_beta   90.00
_cell.angle_gamma   90.00
#
_symmetry.space_group_name_H-M   'P 1'
#
loop_
_entity.id
_entity.type
_entity.pdbx_description
1 polymer ?
#
loop_
_entity_poly.entity_id
_entity_poly.type
_entity_poly.pdbx_seq_one_letter_code
_entity_poly.pdbx_strand_id
1 'polypeptide(L)'
;MVIVLCESDPDVYRTYRGFTQVAEKTGVSVYNIQSRGTQYVQKRKVCDILIASPIIVSDLIDKDEINVSRVRFIFADCADKLFKAFGLPSTTKLIHYLGQQNNAVRILGCEHIYESRRQFYYDSCRESPIELRVERKFE
;
A
#
# COMPACT_ATOMS: atom_id res chain seq x y z
N MET A 1 -8.02 -7.28 6.30
CA MET A 1 -6.90 -7.24 5.35
C MET A 1 -6.24 -5.87 5.41
N VAL A 2 -4.92 -5.85 5.47
CA VAL A 2 -4.06 -4.67 5.34
C VAL A 2 -3.41 -4.75 3.96
N ILE A 3 -3.42 -3.65 3.21
CA ILE A 3 -2.65 -3.52 1.97
C ILE A 3 -1.51 -2.55 2.24
N VAL A 4 -0.28 -2.96 1.97
CA VAL A 4 0.92 -2.13 1.93
C VAL A 4 1.31 -1.95 0.47
N LEU A 5 1.12 -0.75 -0.03
CA LEU A 5 1.61 -0.31 -1.34
C LEU A 5 3.07 0.11 -1.19
N CYS A 6 3.94 -0.49 -1.97
CA CYS A 6 5.37 -0.19 -1.99
C CYS A 6 5.92 -0.20 -3.43
N GLU A 7 7.12 0.34 -3.62
CA GLU A 7 7.77 0.26 -4.92
C GLU A 7 8.09 -1.19 -5.29
N SER A 8 8.26 -1.46 -6.59
CA SER A 8 8.70 -2.77 -7.09
C SER A 8 10.20 -3.03 -6.85
N ASP A 9 10.82 -2.35 -5.87
CA ASP A 9 12.24 -2.45 -5.56
C ASP A 9 12.50 -3.66 -4.62
N PRO A 10 13.34 -4.63 -5.01
CA PRO A 10 13.71 -5.77 -4.17
C PRO A 10 14.21 -5.39 -2.76
N ASP A 11 14.90 -4.26 -2.60
CA ASP A 11 15.42 -3.82 -1.31
C ASP A 11 14.31 -3.29 -0.40
N VAL A 12 13.27 -2.64 -0.95
CA VAL A 12 12.08 -2.27 -0.18
C VAL A 12 11.38 -3.52 0.34
N TYR A 13 11.27 -4.56 -0.47
CA TYR A 13 10.70 -5.82 -0.01
C TYR A 13 11.56 -6.55 1.03
N ARG A 14 12.88 -6.38 1.02
CA ARG A 14 13.77 -6.88 2.08
C ARG A 14 13.51 -6.17 3.40
N THR A 15 13.18 -4.88 3.39
CA THR A 15 12.78 -4.13 4.60
C THR A 15 11.59 -4.79 5.29
N TYR A 16 10.62 -5.27 4.52
CA TYR A 16 9.45 -5.96 5.06
C TYR A 16 9.72 -7.39 5.52
N ARG A 17 10.85 -8.01 5.16
CA ARG A 17 11.14 -9.42 5.49
C ARG A 17 11.13 -9.71 6.99
N GLY A 18 11.69 -8.80 7.81
CA GLY A 18 11.67 -8.96 9.26
C GLY A 18 10.25 -8.93 9.83
N PHE A 19 9.44 -7.99 9.34
CA PHE A 19 8.03 -7.88 9.69
C PHE A 19 7.22 -9.10 9.25
N THR A 20 7.39 -9.56 8.01
CA THR A 20 6.66 -10.72 7.48
C THR A 20 6.95 -11.97 8.30
N GLN A 21 8.21 -12.22 8.66
CA GLN A 21 8.60 -13.37 9.47
C GLN A 21 7.95 -13.37 10.86
N VAL A 22 7.84 -12.21 11.49
CA VAL A 22 7.19 -12.09 12.81
C VAL A 22 5.68 -12.29 12.67
N ALA A 23 5.06 -11.65 11.69
CA ALA A 23 3.62 -11.78 11.43
C ALA A 23 3.22 -13.24 11.16
N GLU A 24 3.97 -13.95 10.31
CA GLU A 24 3.71 -15.35 9.99
C GLU A 24 3.82 -16.26 11.22
N LYS A 25 4.79 -16.03 12.11
CA LYS A 25 4.91 -16.77 13.38
C LYS A 25 3.71 -16.56 14.31
N THR A 26 3.00 -15.45 14.17
CA THR A 26 1.77 -15.16 14.92
C THR A 26 0.49 -15.65 14.22
N GLY A 27 0.63 -16.38 13.11
CA GLY A 27 -0.51 -16.92 12.35
C GLY A 27 -1.14 -15.95 11.37
N VAL A 28 -0.55 -14.78 11.15
CA VAL A 28 -1.00 -13.79 10.16
C VAL A 28 -0.51 -14.21 8.78
N SER A 29 -1.41 -14.29 7.80
CA SER A 29 -0.99 -14.58 6.42
C SER A 29 -0.47 -13.32 5.72
N VAL A 30 0.79 -13.36 5.29
CA VAL A 30 1.43 -12.27 4.57
C VAL A 30 1.74 -12.69 3.14
N TYR A 31 1.37 -11.85 2.18
CA TYR A 31 1.65 -12.04 0.77
C TYR A 31 2.52 -10.90 0.29
N ASN A 32 3.77 -11.19 -0.04
CA ASN A 32 4.73 -10.23 -0.53
C ASN A 32 5.01 -10.53 -2.01
N ILE A 33 4.48 -9.72 -2.93
CA ILE A 33 4.49 -10.02 -4.37
C ILE A 33 5.39 -9.03 -5.10
N GLN A 34 6.53 -9.52 -5.57
CA GLN A 34 7.59 -8.71 -6.17
C GLN A 34 7.48 -8.53 -7.69
N SER A 35 6.82 -9.44 -8.40
CA SER A 35 6.72 -9.39 -9.87
C SER A 35 5.50 -10.13 -10.42
N ARG A 36 5.12 -9.78 -11.65
CA ARG A 36 4.10 -10.47 -12.45
C ARG A 36 4.63 -11.85 -12.85
N GLY A 37 4.36 -12.88 -12.04
CA GLY A 37 4.74 -14.26 -12.30
C GLY A 37 3.72 -15.25 -11.73
N THR A 38 3.61 -16.42 -12.36
CA THR A 38 2.66 -17.53 -12.14
C THR A 38 2.61 -18.15 -10.73
N GLN A 39 3.23 -17.53 -9.73
CA GLN A 39 3.09 -17.88 -8.31
C GLN A 39 1.91 -17.17 -7.62
N TYR A 40 1.09 -16.43 -8.38
CA TYR A 40 -0.18 -15.94 -7.89
C TYR A 40 -1.03 -17.13 -7.42
N VAL A 41 -1.18 -17.23 -6.10
CA VAL A 41 -2.16 -18.08 -5.43
C VAL A 41 -1.85 -19.59 -5.49
N GLN A 42 -0.84 -20.03 -4.73
CA GLN A 42 -1.09 -21.25 -3.95
C GLN A 42 -2.26 -20.94 -3.01
N LYS A 43 -3.44 -21.39 -3.43
CA LYS A 43 -4.73 -21.42 -2.74
C LYS A 43 -4.60 -21.45 -1.21
N ARG A 44 -4.61 -20.30 -0.56
CA ARG A 44 -5.07 -20.17 0.83
C ARG A 44 -6.14 -19.08 0.85
N LYS A 45 -7.27 -19.41 1.48
CA LYS A 45 -8.53 -18.65 1.44
C LYS A 45 -8.46 -17.27 2.15
N VAL A 46 -7.34 -16.94 2.79
CA VAL A 46 -7.24 -15.75 3.65
C VAL A 46 -5.88 -15.09 3.48
N CYS A 47 -5.88 -13.85 2.98
CA CYS A 47 -4.77 -12.90 3.00
C CYS A 47 -5.08 -11.83 4.06
N ASP A 48 -4.27 -11.77 5.12
CA ASP A 48 -4.41 -10.77 6.17
C ASP A 48 -3.60 -9.52 5.85
N ILE A 49 -2.41 -9.69 5.26
CA ILE A 49 -1.53 -8.61 4.83
C ILE A 49 -1.07 -8.87 3.40
N LEU A 50 -1.30 -7.91 2.50
CA LEU A 50 -0.78 -7.89 1.14
C LEU A 50 0.25 -6.77 1.02
N ILE A 51 1.48 -7.11 0.62
CA ILE A 51 2.57 -6.18 0.33
C ILE A 51 2.86 -6.29 -1.17
N ALA A 52 2.55 -5.25 -1.94
CA ALA A 52 2.67 -5.28 -3.38
C ALA A 52 2.71 -3.86 -3.97
N SER A 53 3.19 -3.74 -5.22
CA SER A 53 3.12 -2.48 -5.94
C SER A 53 1.69 -2.15 -6.41
N PRO A 54 1.37 -0.85 -6.65
CA PRO A 54 0.06 -0.44 -7.13
C PRO A 54 -0.43 -1.20 -8.36
N ILE A 55 0.46 -1.47 -9.32
CA ILE A 55 0.11 -2.22 -10.55
C ILE A 55 -0.33 -3.65 -10.21
N ILE A 56 0.39 -4.32 -9.31
CA ILE A 56 0.07 -5.70 -8.91
C ILE A 56 -1.27 -5.73 -8.16
N VAL A 57 -1.52 -4.75 -7.29
CA VAL A 57 -2.80 -4.67 -6.57
C VAL A 57 -3.95 -4.46 -7.55
N SER A 58 -3.83 -3.55 -8.52
CA SER A 58 -4.85 -3.38 -9.57
C SER A 58 -5.10 -4.67 -10.33
N ASP A 59 -4.04 -5.39 -10.75
CA ASP A 59 -4.20 -6.65 -11.47
C ASP A 59 -4.94 -7.71 -10.64
N LEU A 60 -4.69 -7.78 -9.33
CA LEU A 60 -5.36 -8.71 -8.43
C LEU A 60 -6.84 -8.37 -8.23
N ILE A 61 -7.19 -7.07 -8.25
CA ILE A 61 -8.57 -6.60 -8.21
C ILE A 61 -9.28 -6.98 -9.51
N ASP A 62 -8.66 -6.68 -10.65
CA ASP A 62 -9.23 -6.94 -11.97
C ASP A 62 -9.49 -8.43 -12.23
N LYS A 63 -8.69 -9.31 -11.59
CA LYS A 63 -8.84 -10.77 -11.66
C LYS A 63 -9.69 -11.38 -10.54
N ASP A 64 -10.24 -10.57 -9.65
CA ASP A 64 -10.99 -11.02 -8.46
C ASP A 64 -10.19 -11.99 -7.55
N GLU A 65 -8.86 -11.81 -7.50
CA GLU A 65 -7.95 -12.65 -6.68
C GLU A 65 -7.83 -12.14 -5.24
N ILE A 66 -8.28 -10.91 -4.96
CA ILE A 66 -8.34 -10.33 -3.62
C ILE A 66 -9.73 -9.79 -3.29
N ASN A 67 -10.18 -10.06 -2.06
CA ASN A 67 -11.45 -9.51 -1.59
C ASN A 67 -11.22 -8.12 -0.99
N VAL A 68 -11.42 -7.09 -1.81
CA VAL A 68 -11.28 -5.68 -1.40
C VAL A 68 -12.27 -5.26 -0.32
N SER A 69 -13.42 -5.96 -0.19
CA SER A 69 -14.38 -5.70 0.90
C SER A 69 -13.85 -6.09 2.29
N ARG A 70 -12.71 -6.78 2.38
CA ARG A 70 -12.02 -7.07 3.65
C ARG A 70 -10.92 -6.08 3.98
N VAL A 71 -10.65 -5.10 3.12
CA VAL A 71 -9.63 -4.08 3.36
C VAL A 71 -10.09 -3.20 4.51
N ARG A 72 -9.21 -3.03 5.49
CA ARG A 72 -9.42 -2.16 6.66
C ARG A 72 -8.36 -1.08 6.76
N PHE A 73 -7.17 -1.36 6.24
CA PHE A 73 -6.03 -0.45 6.26
C PHE A 73 -5.30 -0.48 4.92
N ILE A 74 -4.89 0.70 4.47
CA ILE A 74 -4.06 0.91 3.29
C ILE A 74 -2.88 1.76 3.73
N PHE A 75 -1.67 1.23 3.60
CA PHE A 75 -0.42 1.92 3.84
C PHE A 75 0.25 2.15 2.50
N ALA A 76 0.44 3.40 2.10
CA ALA A 76 1.28 3.74 0.96
C ALA A 76 2.64 4.19 1.51
N ASP A 77 3.60 3.27 1.50
CA ASP A 77 4.96 3.54 1.94
C ASP A 77 5.71 4.32 0.87
N CYS A 78 6.41 5.38 1.29
CA CYS A 78 7.08 6.33 0.39
C CYS A 78 6.15 6.78 -0.76
N ALA A 79 4.94 7.23 -0.43
CA ALA A 79 3.87 7.56 -1.37
C ALA A 79 4.30 8.60 -2.42
N ASP A 80 5.18 9.53 -2.07
CA ASP A 80 5.79 10.48 -3.00
C ASP A 80 6.57 9.79 -4.13
N LYS A 81 7.26 8.69 -3.81
CA LYS A 81 7.97 7.87 -4.78
C LYS A 81 7.03 6.94 -5.54
N LEU A 82 6.02 6.36 -4.89
CA LEU A 82 4.96 5.59 -5.57
C LEU A 82 4.28 6.41 -6.65
N PHE A 83 3.91 7.65 -6.35
CA PHE A 83 3.29 8.56 -7.31
C PHE A 83 4.19 8.91 -8.47
N LYS A 84 5.50 9.02 -8.23
CA LYS A 84 6.50 9.23 -9.28
C LYS A 84 6.64 7.99 -10.17
N ALA A 85 6.67 6.80 -9.58
CA ALA A 85 6.92 5.54 -10.29
C ALA A 85 5.70 5.02 -11.07
N PHE A 86 4.50 5.13 -10.50
CA PHE A 86 3.27 4.51 -11.04
C PHE A 86 2.24 5.53 -11.54
N GLY A 87 2.60 6.81 -11.52
CA GLY A 87 1.74 7.90 -11.93
C GLY A 87 0.79 8.35 -10.82
N LEU A 88 0.78 9.66 -10.59
CA LEU A 88 -0.01 10.31 -9.56
C LEU A 88 -1.53 10.05 -9.73
N PRO A 89 -2.16 10.20 -10.92
CA PRO A 89 -3.60 10.00 -11.05
C PRO A 89 -4.02 8.54 -10.84
N SER A 90 -3.28 7.59 -11.39
CA SER A 90 -3.61 6.16 -11.32
C SER A 90 -3.50 5.63 -9.89
N THR A 91 -2.41 5.98 -9.20
CA THR A 91 -2.18 5.54 -7.82
C THR A 91 -3.18 6.20 -6.85
N THR A 92 -3.46 7.50 -7.04
CA THR A 92 -4.49 8.22 -6.26
C THR A 92 -5.85 7.54 -6.41
N LYS A 93 -6.27 7.21 -7.63
CA LYS A 93 -7.53 6.51 -7.90
C LYS A 93 -7.59 5.15 -7.22
N LEU A 94 -6.51 4.38 -7.27
CA LEU A 94 -6.45 3.06 -6.61
C LEU A 94 -6.61 3.19 -5.09
N ILE A 95 -5.84 4.08 -4.46
CA ILE A 95 -5.92 4.32 -3.01
C ILE A 95 -7.33 4.78 -2.62
N HIS A 96 -7.91 5.69 -3.40
CA HIS A 96 -9.26 6.18 -3.18
C HIS A 96 -10.29 5.05 -3.29
N TYR A 97 -10.24 4.24 -4.36
CA TYR A 97 -11.11 3.10 -4.58
C TYR A 97 -11.04 2.08 -3.43
N LEU A 98 -9.82 1.64 -3.09
CA LEU A 98 -9.59 0.71 -1.97
C LEU A 98 -10.10 1.31 -0.66
N GLY A 99 -9.90 2.61 -0.48
CA GLY A 99 -10.29 3.34 0.71
C GLY A 99 -11.79 3.56 0.85
N GLN A 100 -12.56 3.51 -0.25
CA GLN A 100 -14.01 3.51 -0.23
C GLN A 100 -14.55 2.13 0.20
N GLN A 101 -13.78 1.06 -0.06
CA GLN A 101 -14.15 -0.27 0.40
C GLN A 101 -14.07 -0.32 1.93
N ASN A 102 -15.25 -0.33 2.56
CA ASN A 102 -15.43 -0.40 4.02
C ASN A 102 -14.79 0.74 4.84
N ASN A 103 -14.68 1.94 4.27
CA ASN A 103 -14.08 3.09 4.96
C ASN A 103 -12.67 2.77 5.48
N ALA A 104 -11.85 2.04 4.70
CA ALA A 104 -10.52 1.67 5.12
C ALA A 104 -9.68 2.90 5.49
N VAL A 105 -8.93 2.78 6.58
CA VAL A 105 -8.00 3.83 7.04
C VAL A 105 -6.84 3.90 6.06
N ARG A 106 -6.47 5.11 5.65
CA ARG A 106 -5.42 5.38 4.65
C ARG A 106 -4.28 6.10 5.34
N ILE A 107 -3.09 5.56 5.20
CA ILE A 107 -1.87 6.11 5.78
C ILE A 107 -0.87 6.27 4.65
N LEU A 108 -0.49 7.51 4.37
CA LEU A 108 0.48 7.84 3.33
C LEU A 108 1.78 8.26 4.04
N GLY A 109 2.82 7.43 3.94
CA GLY A 109 4.15 7.80 4.40
C GLY A 109 4.86 8.53 3.27
N CYS A 110 5.17 9.81 3.43
CA CYS A 110 5.92 10.59 2.44
C CYS A 110 7.25 11.04 3.04
N GLU A 111 8.33 10.92 2.27
CA GLU A 111 9.60 11.55 2.63
C GLU A 111 9.53 13.06 2.36
N HIS A 112 8.91 13.43 1.24
CA HIS A 112 8.71 14.82 0.84
C HIS A 112 7.27 15.09 0.37
N ILE A 113 6.59 16.03 1.03
CA ILE A 113 5.31 16.56 0.55
C ILE A 113 5.59 17.80 -0.32
N TYR A 114 5.54 17.61 -1.63
CA TYR A 114 5.61 18.72 -2.59
C TYR A 114 4.31 19.53 -2.58
N GLU A 115 4.41 20.85 -2.37
CA GLU A 115 3.25 21.75 -2.29
C GLU A 115 2.35 21.64 -3.55
N SER A 116 2.96 21.58 -4.73
CA SER A 116 2.26 21.43 -6.02
C SER A 116 1.46 20.15 -6.17
N ARG A 117 1.69 19.16 -5.31
CA ARG A 117 1.02 17.86 -5.31
C ARG A 117 0.20 17.62 -4.04
N ARG A 118 0.17 18.57 -3.09
CA ARG A 118 -0.51 18.42 -1.79
C ARG A 118 -1.95 17.95 -1.95
N GLN A 119 -2.68 18.55 -2.91
CA GLN A 119 -4.07 18.19 -3.16
C GLN A 119 -4.23 16.70 -3.53
N PHE A 120 -3.32 16.12 -4.32
CA PHE A 120 -3.41 14.70 -4.68
C PHE A 120 -3.19 13.76 -3.50
N TYR A 121 -2.29 14.12 -2.56
CA TYR A 121 -2.14 13.37 -1.30
C TYR A 121 -3.44 13.43 -0.49
N TYR A 122 -4.08 14.60 -0.44
CA TYR A 122 -5.32 14.79 0.31
C TYR A 122 -6.51 14.12 -0.35
N ASP A 123 -6.61 14.14 -1.69
CA ASP A 123 -7.66 13.46 -2.47
C ASP A 123 -7.54 11.93 -2.39
N SER A 124 -6.31 11.43 -2.22
CA SER A 124 -6.04 10.03 -1.92
C SER A 124 -6.58 9.66 -0.53
N CYS A 125 -6.50 10.58 0.42
CA CYS A 125 -7.11 10.48 1.74
C CYS A 125 -8.61 10.84 1.71
N ARG A 126 -9.36 10.45 2.74
CA ARG A 126 -10.76 10.92 2.88
C ARG A 126 -10.76 12.38 3.33
N GLU A 127 -11.92 13.03 3.30
CA GLU A 127 -12.14 14.38 3.87
C GLU A 127 -11.47 14.53 5.24
N SER A 128 -10.60 15.53 5.36
CA SER A 128 -9.81 15.90 6.55
C SER A 128 -8.69 14.93 6.97
N PRO A 129 -7.64 14.75 6.15
CA PRO A 129 -6.46 14.01 6.60
C PRO A 129 -5.76 14.71 7.77
N ILE A 130 -5.28 13.91 8.74
CA ILE A 130 -4.39 14.40 9.79
C ILE A 130 -2.97 14.34 9.24
N GLU A 131 -2.33 15.51 9.10
CA GLU A 131 -0.93 15.59 8.69
C GLU A 131 -0.02 15.53 9.92
N LEU A 132 0.81 14.49 9.99
CA LEU A 132 1.84 14.34 11.02
C LEU A 132 3.20 14.64 10.40
N ARG A 133 3.88 15.68 10.90
CA ARG A 133 5.23 16.04 10.47
C ARG A 133 6.23 15.68 11.56
N VAL A 134 7.25 14.92 11.18
CA VAL A 134 8.39 14.62 12.04
C VAL A 134 9.57 15.44 11.55
N GLU A 135 9.88 16.51 12.26
CA GLU A 135 11.06 17.34 11.97
C GLU A 135 12.26 16.78 12.73
N ARG A 136 13.32 16.40 11.99
CA ARG A 136 14.61 16.12 12.63
C ARG A 136 15.28 17.46 12.95
N LYS A 137 15.41 17.77 14.24
CA LYS A 137 16.32 18.83 14.69
C LYS A 137 17.74 18.28 14.56
N PHE A 138 18.52 18.87 13.66
CA PHE A 138 19.97 18.70 13.68
C PHE A 138 20.49 19.65 14.76
N GLU A 139 20.88 19.09 15.90
CA GLU A 139 21.72 19.74 16.90
C GLU A 139 23.20 19.61 16.53
#